data_AF-A0A1Q7N5D0-F1
#
_entry.id   AF-A0A1Q7N5D0-F1
#
_cell.length_a   1.000
_cell.length_b   1.000
_cell.length_c   1.000
_cell.angle_alpha   90.00
_cell.angle_beta   90.00
_cell.angle_gamma   90.00
#
_symmetry.space_group_name_H-M   'P 1'
#
loop_
_entity.id
_entity.type
_entity.pdbx_description
1 polymer ?
#
loop_
_entity_poly.entity_id
_entity_poly.type
_entity_poly.pdbx_seq_one_letter_code
_entity_poly.pdbx_strand_id
1 'polypeptide(L)'
;MFFAGTVSDADLPAFYAACDIFLLPNRVDDGDIEGFGIVFLEAAASGKPVIGGDNGGVPEAVERDVTGLLVDGADVWADGAGGTRARARLLQLAARRGRGLRAPAPRSIPRVRFPGRC
;
A
#
# COMPACT_ATOMS: atom_id res chain seq x y z
N MET A 1 17.12 11.55 -1.88
CA MET A 1 16.35 10.82 -0.85
C MET A 1 16.10 11.79 0.30
N PHE A 2 14.85 11.96 0.71
CA PHE A 2 14.47 12.86 1.81
C PHE A 2 13.87 12.03 2.94
N PHE A 3 14.31 12.27 4.17
CA PHE A 3 13.77 11.65 5.36
C PHE A 3 13.21 12.75 6.25
N ALA A 4 11.90 12.74 6.47
CA ALA A 4 11.21 13.75 7.28
C ALA A 4 11.48 13.59 8.79
N GLY A 5 11.98 12.43 9.21
CA GLY A 5 12.01 12.05 10.62
C GLY A 5 10.60 11.70 11.12
N THR A 6 10.36 11.87 12.42
CA THR A 6 9.03 11.70 13.00
C THR A 6 8.14 12.87 12.58
N VAL A 7 6.94 12.54 12.10
CA VAL A 7 5.92 13.50 11.67
C VAL A 7 4.71 13.33 12.59
N SER A 8 4.01 14.43 12.90
CA SER A 8 2.79 14.37 13.70
C SER A 8 1.62 13.77 12.89
N ASP A 9 0.66 13.14 13.56
CA ASP A 9 -0.55 12.61 12.89
C ASP A 9 -1.33 13.70 12.13
N ALA A 10 -1.26 14.95 12.61
CA ALA A 10 -1.92 16.09 11.96
C ALA A 10 -1.25 16.48 10.63
N ASP A 11 0.06 16.29 10.51
CA ASP A 11 0.82 16.63 9.31
C ASP A 11 0.89 15.46 8.32
N LEU A 12 0.71 14.22 8.78
CA LEU A 12 0.81 13.01 7.97
C LEU A 12 -0.05 13.04 6.68
N PRO A 13 -1.30 13.55 6.67
CA PRO A 13 -2.08 13.69 5.45
C PRO A 13 -1.40 14.57 4.38
N ALA A 14 -0.67 15.61 4.79
CA ALA A 14 0.06 16.47 3.86
C ALA A 14 1.23 15.71 3.19
N PHE A 15 1.87 14.79 3.91
CA PHE A 15 2.92 13.94 3.36
C PHE A 15 2.37 12.93 2.35
N TYR A 16 1.23 12.28 2.66
CA TYR A 16 0.54 11.47 1.67
C TYR A 16 0.13 12.31 0.46
N ALA A 17 -0.47 13.49 0.67
CA ALA A 17 -0.90 14.39 -0.40
C ALA A 17 0.25 14.85 -1.31
N ALA A 18 1.48 14.93 -0.80
CA ALA A 18 2.65 15.37 -1.54
C ALA A 18 3.22 14.32 -2.50
N CYS A 19 2.87 13.03 -2.38
CA CYS A 19 3.40 11.98 -3.25
C CYS A 19 2.54 11.76 -4.51
N ASP A 20 3.16 11.24 -5.57
CA ASP A 20 2.44 10.71 -6.74
C ASP A 20 1.93 9.29 -6.48
N ILE A 21 2.68 8.52 -5.69
CA ILE A 21 2.48 7.09 -5.41
C ILE A 21 2.92 6.82 -3.97
N PHE A 22 2.11 6.06 -3.24
CA PHE A 22 2.52 5.44 -1.98
C PHE A 22 3.03 4.02 -2.24
N LEU A 23 4.20 3.67 -1.70
CA LEU A 23 4.88 2.40 -1.98
C LEU A 23 5.32 1.75 -0.67
N LEU A 24 4.74 0.59 -0.37
CA LEU A 24 5.11 -0.26 0.75
C LEU A 24 5.03 -1.74 0.33
N PRO A 25 6.07 -2.28 -0.33
CA PRO A 25 6.11 -3.66 -0.81
C PRO A 25 6.51 -4.60 0.35
N ASN A 26 5.68 -4.67 1.37
CA ASN A 26 5.91 -5.53 2.53
C ASN A 26 5.98 -7.02 2.10
N ARG A 27 6.82 -7.78 2.80
CA ARG A 27 6.97 -9.23 2.65
C ARG A 27 6.57 -9.91 3.96
N VAL A 28 6.30 -11.20 3.88
CA VAL A 28 6.18 -12.05 5.07
C VAL A 28 7.60 -12.37 5.55
N ASP A 29 7.89 -12.13 6.82
CA ASP A 29 9.20 -12.42 7.43
C ASP A 29 8.99 -13.05 8.81
N ASP A 30 9.43 -14.28 9.02
CA ASP A 30 9.33 -15.02 10.31
C ASP A 30 7.97 -14.93 11.04
N GLY A 31 6.87 -14.92 10.28
CA GLY A 31 5.50 -14.84 10.82
C GLY A 31 5.02 -13.42 11.12
N ASP A 32 5.84 -12.41 10.88
CA ASP A 32 5.44 -11.01 10.80
C ASP A 32 4.81 -10.72 9.44
N ILE A 33 3.57 -10.24 9.49
CA ILE A 33 2.75 -9.90 8.32
C ILE A 33 2.09 -8.56 8.58
N GLU A 34 1.95 -7.75 7.55
CA GLU A 34 1.16 -6.53 7.65
C GLU A 34 -0.28 -6.90 8.04
N GLY A 35 -0.76 -6.39 9.17
CA GLY A 35 -1.97 -6.89 9.79
C GLY A 35 -3.25 -6.31 9.19
N PHE A 36 -3.34 -4.98 9.13
CA PHE A 36 -4.59 -4.29 8.78
C PHE A 36 -4.46 -3.39 7.56
N GLY A 37 -3.25 -3.03 7.17
CA GLY A 37 -3.02 -2.17 6.03
C GLY A 37 -3.56 -0.75 6.21
N ILE A 38 -3.59 -0.23 7.45
CA ILE A 38 -4.12 1.11 7.77
C ILE A 38 -3.44 2.19 6.91
N VAL A 39 -2.13 2.09 6.74
CA VAL A 39 -1.35 3.02 5.91
C VAL A 39 -1.78 3.04 4.44
N PHE A 40 -2.27 1.91 3.90
CA PHE A 40 -2.83 1.86 2.55
C PHE A 40 -4.18 2.57 2.46
N LEU A 41 -5.01 2.45 3.51
CA LEU A 41 -6.28 3.17 3.60
C LEU A 41 -6.07 4.68 3.73
N GLU A 42 -5.09 5.12 4.52
CA GLU A 42 -4.73 6.53 4.65
C GLU A 42 -4.23 7.14 3.33
N ALA A 43 -3.35 6.41 2.63
CA ALA A 43 -2.88 6.80 1.31
C ALA A 43 -4.04 6.91 0.31
N ALA A 44 -4.94 5.92 0.30
CA ALA A 44 -6.10 5.94 -0.58
C ALA A 44 -7.15 7.01 -0.19
N ALA A 45 -7.30 7.33 1.10
CA ALA A 45 -8.11 8.45 1.57
C ALA A 45 -7.53 9.80 1.12
N SER A 46 -6.21 9.87 0.98
CA SER A 46 -5.48 11.01 0.40
C SER A 46 -5.49 11.02 -1.13
N GLY A 47 -6.24 10.10 -1.77
CA GLY A 47 -6.37 9.98 -3.22
C GLY A 47 -5.13 9.44 -3.92
N LYS A 48 -4.28 8.70 -3.20
CA LYS A 48 -2.99 8.23 -3.70
C LYS A 48 -3.05 6.79 -4.17
N PRO A 49 -2.55 6.50 -5.40
CA PRO A 49 -2.34 5.13 -5.82
C PRO A 49 -1.31 4.46 -4.92
N VAL A 50 -1.56 3.18 -4.63
CA VAL A 50 -0.68 2.39 -3.76
C VAL A 50 -0.02 1.24 -4.49
N ILE A 51 1.20 0.88 -4.07
CA ILE A 51 1.85 -0.39 -4.39
C ILE A 51 2.11 -1.11 -3.06
N GLY A 52 1.46 -2.24 -2.85
CA GLY A 52 1.52 -3.03 -1.61
C GLY A 52 2.01 -4.46 -1.84
N GLY A 53 2.47 -5.12 -0.78
CA GLY A 53 2.74 -6.55 -0.80
C GLY A 53 1.45 -7.38 -0.94
N ASP A 54 1.49 -8.49 -1.67
CA ASP A 54 0.36 -9.43 -1.82
C ASP A 54 0.28 -10.43 -0.66
N ASN A 55 0.20 -9.92 0.58
CA ASN A 55 0.19 -10.72 1.80
C ASN A 55 -0.46 -9.96 2.97
N GLY A 56 -0.77 -10.68 4.06
CA GLY A 56 -1.35 -10.09 5.26
C GLY A 56 -2.72 -9.45 4.99
N GLY A 57 -3.01 -8.33 5.66
CA GLY A 57 -4.22 -7.52 5.51
C GLY A 57 -4.19 -6.54 4.32
N VAL A 58 -3.15 -6.57 3.49
CA VAL A 58 -2.99 -5.64 2.37
C VAL A 58 -4.02 -5.88 1.26
N PRO A 59 -4.32 -7.13 0.83
CA PRO A 59 -5.35 -7.39 -0.18
C PRO A 59 -6.77 -6.97 0.24
N GLU A 60 -7.02 -6.83 1.54
CA GLU A 60 -8.26 -6.31 2.11
C GLU A 60 -8.34 -4.79 2.02
N ALA A 61 -7.21 -4.11 2.23
CA ALA A 61 -7.12 -2.64 2.16
C ALA A 61 -6.94 -2.12 0.72
N VAL A 62 -6.36 -2.92 -0.17
CA VAL A 62 -6.01 -2.53 -1.54
C VAL A 62 -6.80 -3.36 -2.54
N GLU A 63 -7.68 -2.68 -3.27
CA GLU A 63 -8.36 -3.29 -4.40
C GLU A 63 -7.44 -3.34 -5.63
N ARG A 64 -7.00 -4.56 -5.96
CA ARG A 64 -6.07 -4.86 -7.05
C ARG A 64 -6.51 -4.22 -8.36
N ASP A 65 -5.57 -3.56 -9.01
CA ASP A 65 -5.75 -2.86 -10.27
C ASP A 65 -6.86 -1.81 -10.23
N VAL A 66 -7.42 -1.44 -9.06
CA VAL A 66 -8.44 -0.39 -8.90
C VAL A 66 -7.87 0.75 -8.07
N THR A 67 -7.48 0.49 -6.83
CA THR A 67 -6.94 1.48 -5.89
C THR A 67 -5.41 1.35 -5.75
N GLY A 68 -4.86 0.20 -6.14
CA GLY A 68 -3.42 -0.02 -6.17
C GLY A 68 -2.99 -1.27 -6.91
N LEU A 69 -1.70 -1.55 -6.86
CA LEU A 69 -1.08 -2.77 -7.34
C LEU A 69 -0.58 -3.61 -6.16
N LEU A 70 -0.85 -4.91 -6.22
CA LEU A 70 -0.29 -5.89 -5.29
C LEU A 70 0.86 -6.60 -5.99
N VAL A 71 2.01 -6.66 -5.30
CA VAL A 71 3.25 -7.25 -5.79
C VAL A 71 3.80 -8.25 -4.77
N ASP A 72 4.64 -9.17 -5.22
CA ASP A 72 5.45 -9.95 -4.29
C ASP A 72 6.58 -9.06 -3.75
N GLY A 73 6.59 -8.81 -2.43
CA GLY A 73 7.57 -7.95 -1.77
C GLY A 73 8.99 -8.51 -1.77
N ALA A 74 9.16 -9.83 -1.89
CA ALA A 74 10.47 -10.47 -2.01
C ALA A 74 11.02 -10.36 -3.44
N ASP A 75 10.16 -10.48 -4.45
CA ASP A 75 10.57 -10.57 -5.85
C ASP A 75 10.61 -9.22 -6.58
N VAL A 76 9.79 -8.24 -6.17
CA VAL A 76 9.63 -6.97 -6.93
C VAL A 76 10.93 -6.16 -7.03
N TRP A 77 11.92 -6.46 -6.20
CA TRP A 77 13.23 -5.82 -6.21
C TRP A 77 14.36 -6.73 -6.71
N ALA A 78 14.08 -8.01 -6.97
CA ALA A 78 15.11 -9.03 -7.23
C ALA A 78 15.97 -8.73 -8.47
N ASP A 79 15.38 -8.15 -9.52
CA ASP A 79 16.07 -7.82 -10.77
C ASP A 79 16.41 -6.33 -10.93
N GLY A 80 16.17 -5.51 -9.90
CA GLY A 80 16.38 -4.06 -9.93
C GLY A 80 15.43 -3.27 -10.85
N ALA A 81 14.62 -3.93 -11.67
CA ALA A 81 13.69 -3.30 -12.60
C ALA A 81 12.22 -3.46 -12.17
N GLY A 82 11.91 -4.42 -11.31
CA GLY A 82 10.54 -4.73 -10.89
C GLY A 82 9.79 -3.53 -10.30
N GLY A 83 10.41 -2.74 -9.43
CA GLY A 83 9.79 -1.52 -8.91
C GLY A 83 9.49 -0.47 -9.99
N THR A 84 10.37 -0.30 -10.97
CA THR A 84 10.15 0.59 -12.11
C THR A 84 8.97 0.12 -12.96
N ARG A 85 8.87 -1.20 -13.20
CA ARG A 85 7.73 -1.81 -13.92
C ARG A 85 6.42 -1.65 -13.14
N ALA A 86 6.44 -1.87 -11.82
CA ALA A 86 5.27 -1.69 -10.96
C ALA A 86 4.80 -0.23 -10.97
N ARG A 87 5.72 0.73 -10.84
CA ARG A 87 5.43 2.17 -10.95
C ARG A 87 4.81 2.52 -12.30
N ALA A 88 5.41 2.08 -13.40
CA ALA A 88 4.91 2.36 -14.75
C ALA A 88 3.49 1.81 -14.94
N ARG A 89 3.24 0.57 -14.51
CA ARG A 89 1.91 -0.06 -14.58
C ARG A 89 0.88 0.69 -13.75
N LEU A 90 1.24 1.11 -12.53
CA LEU A 90 0.30 1.83 -11.66
C LEU A 90 -0.10 3.19 -12.26
N LEU A 91 0.87 3.92 -12.80
CA LEU A 91 0.61 5.20 -13.46
C LEU A 91 -0.29 5.03 -14.69
N GLN A 92 -0.08 3.96 -15.48
CA GLN A 92 -0.96 3.64 -16.61
C GLN A 92 -2.40 3.35 -16.15
N LEU A 93 -2.58 2.63 -15.03
CA LEU A 93 -3.90 2.35 -14.46
C LEU A 93 -4.57 3.63 -13.92
N ALA A 94 -3.81 4.47 -13.22
CA ALA A 94 -4.31 5.75 -12.70
C ALA A 94 -4.72 6.70 -13.84
N ALA A 95 -3.92 6.78 -14.91
CA ALA A 95 -4.21 7.63 -16.07
C ALA A 95 -5.52 7.22 -16.78
N ARG A 96 -5.79 5.92 -16.88
CA ARG A 96 -7.01 5.39 -17.50
C ARG A 96 -8.29 5.70 -16.71
N ARG A 97 -8.19 5.99 -15.41
CA ARG A 97 -9.35 6.17 -14.52
C ARG A 97 -9.75 7.61 -14.25
N GLY A 98 -8.92 8.59 -14.60
CA GLY A 98 -9.08 9.95 -14.05
C GLY A 98 -8.77 9.96 -12.54
N ARG A 99 -8.63 11.15 -11.95
CA ARG A 99 -8.03 11.43 -10.61
C ARG A 99 -8.79 10.86 -9.38
N GLY A 100 -9.49 9.74 -9.49
CA GLY A 100 -10.34 9.18 -8.43
C GLY A 100 -9.90 7.80 -7.97
N LEU A 101 -8.76 7.69 -7.29
CA LEU A 101 -8.40 6.49 -6.54
C LEU A 101 -8.89 6.69 -5.10
N ARG A 102 -10.18 6.43 -4.88
CA ARG A 102 -10.76 6.50 -3.53
C ARG A 102 -10.51 5.17 -2.83
N ALA A 103 -10.23 5.22 -1.52
CA ALA A 103 -10.15 4.03 -0.68
C ALA A 103 -11.37 3.12 -0.91
N PRO A 104 -11.18 1.79 -1.06
CA PRO A 104 -12.30 0.87 -1.13
C PRO A 104 -13.04 0.90 0.22
N ALA A 105 -14.36 0.68 0.21
CA ALA A 105 -15.08 0.48 1.46
C ALA A 105 -14.48 -0.71 2.21
N PRO A 106 -14.25 -0.63 3.53
CA PRO A 106 -13.65 -1.71 4.29
C PRO A 106 -14.49 -2.98 4.10
N ARG A 107 -13.89 -4.02 3.53
CA ARG A 107 -14.51 -5.35 3.51
C ARG A 107 -14.47 -5.89 4.95
N SER A 108 -15.52 -6.59 5.36
CA SER A 108 -15.69 -7.10 6.73
C SER A 108 -14.39 -7.71 7.26
N ILE A 109 -13.84 -7.15 8.35
CA ILE A 109 -12.60 -7.59 8.97
C ILE A 109 -12.76 -9.06 9.38
N PRO A 110 -12.05 -10.02 8.76
CA PRO A 110 -11.97 -11.36 9.31
C PRO A 110 -11.26 -11.23 10.66
N ARG A 111 -11.81 -11.81 11.73
CA ARG A 111 -11.10 -11.86 13.02
C ARG A 111 -9.76 -12.57 12.83
N VAL A 112 -8.68 -11.82 12.66
CA VAL A 112 -7.32 -12.35 12.68
C VAL A 112 -7.11 -12.90 14.09
N ARG A 113 -7.15 -14.23 14.20
CA ARG A 113 -6.87 -14.92 15.45
C ARG A 113 -5.36 -15.03 15.53
N PHE A 114 -4.71 -14.09 16.22
CA PHE A 114 -3.30 -14.18 16.55
C PHE A 114 -3.05 -15.48 17.33
N PRO A 115 -2.28 -16.44 16.79
CA PRO A 115 -1.92 -17.62 17.54
C PRO A 115 -0.82 -17.25 18.53
N GLY A 116 -1.20 -17.13 19.81
CA GLY A 116 -0.26 -17.28 20.94
C GLY A 116 0.49 -16.01 21.39
N ARG A 117 -0.21 -15.06 22.02
CA ARG A 117 0.44 -14.20 23.03
C ARG A 117 -0.33 -14.29 24.36
N CYS A 118 0.36 -14.80 25.37
CA CYS A 118 0.13 -14.50 26.78
C CYS A 118 0.57 -13.06 27.07
#